data_AF-A0A1B7L7W3-F1
#
_entry.id   AF-A0A1B7L7W3-F1
#
_cell.length_a   1.000
_cell.length_b   1.000
_cell.length_c   1.000
_cell.angle_alpha   90.00
_cell.angle_beta   90.00
_cell.angle_gamma   90.00
#
_symmetry.space_group_name_H-M   'P 1'
#
loop_
_entity.id
_entity.type
_entity.pdbx_description
1 polymer ?
#
loop_
_entity_poly.entity_id
_entity_poly.type
_entity_poly.pdbx_seq_one_letter_code
_entity_poly.pdbx_strand_id
1 'polypeptide(L)'
;MAARRVPAGIRIFTGLAIFVLTFLLMRPSDPATQGQIDFWKKAAGLLGERDVEGFVGIALLVVCTIVTTVGYQVAVRLIEKMLNK
;
A
#
# COMPACT_ATOMS: atom_id res chain seq x y z
N MET A 1 -29.18 11.64 14.66
CA MET A 1 -28.17 10.73 15.28
C MET A 1 -26.81 11.34 15.05
N ALA A 2 -26.05 11.65 16.10
CA ALA A 2 -24.72 12.25 15.97
C ALA A 2 -23.80 11.22 15.32
N ALA A 3 -23.47 11.40 14.04
CA ALA A 3 -22.53 10.55 13.33
C ALA A 3 -21.18 10.61 14.06
N ARG A 4 -20.83 9.54 14.78
CA ARG A 4 -19.57 9.43 15.51
C ARG A 4 -18.46 9.22 14.48
N ARG A 5 -17.95 10.34 13.94
CA ARG A 5 -16.91 10.31 12.90
C ARG A 5 -15.62 9.77 13.49
N VAL A 6 -14.91 8.97 12.70
CA VAL A 6 -13.57 8.48 13.06
C VAL A 6 -12.65 9.70 13.27
N PRO A 7 -11.96 9.81 14.42
CA PRO A 7 -11.05 10.91 14.70
C PRO A 7 -9.97 11.03 13.61
N ALA A 8 -9.56 12.26 13.31
CA ALA A 8 -8.52 12.51 12.29
C ALA A 8 -7.22 11.76 12.60
N GLY A 9 -6.84 11.62 13.88
CA GLY A 9 -5.65 10.87 14.30
C GLY A 9 -5.72 9.37 13.95
N ILE A 10 -6.87 8.72 14.20
CA ILE A 10 -7.05 7.30 13.84
C ILE A 10 -7.01 7.14 12.31
N ARG A 11 -7.66 8.06 11.59
CA ARG A 11 -7.65 8.10 10.12
C ARG A 11 -6.23 8.16 9.54
N ILE A 12 -5.39 9.03 10.08
CA ILE A 12 -3.98 9.18 9.64
C ILE A 12 -3.19 7.92 10.00
N PHE A 13 -3.34 7.41 11.22
CA PHE A 13 -2.62 6.22 11.68
C PHE A 13 -2.96 4.97 10.85
N THR A 14 -4.23 4.78 10.49
CA THR A 14 -4.66 3.69 9.62
C THR A 14 -4.06 3.80 8.21
N GLY A 15 -4.05 5.00 7.63
CA GLY A 15 -3.43 5.22 6.32
C GLY A 15 -1.92 4.93 6.34
N LEU A 16 -1.21 5.42 7.36
CA LEU A 16 0.21 5.17 7.59
C LEU A 16 0.50 3.68 7.81
N ALA A 17 -0.31 2.99 8.63
CA ALA A 17 -0.13 1.57 8.88
C ALA A 17 -0.31 0.75 7.60
N ILE A 18 -1.35 1.03 6.80
CA ILE A 18 -1.57 0.36 5.51
C ILE A 18 -0.41 0.63 4.55
N PHE A 19 0.06 1.88 4.48
CA PHE A 19 1.20 2.25 3.65
C PHE A 19 2.46 1.46 4.03
N VAL A 20 2.84 1.49 5.30
CA VAL A 20 4.06 0.83 5.81
C VAL A 20 3.97 -0.69 5.64
N LEU A 21 2.83 -1.31 5.93
CA LEU A 21 2.65 -2.75 5.75
C LEU A 21 2.75 -3.15 4.27
N THR A 22 2.08 -2.41 3.37
CA THR A 22 2.12 -2.69 1.93
C THR A 22 3.54 -2.52 1.41
N PHE A 23 4.23 -1.46 1.83
CA PHE A 23 5.61 -1.19 1.47
C PHE A 23 6.53 -2.31 1.95
N LEU A 24 6.41 -2.74 3.22
CA LEU A 24 7.25 -3.80 3.77
C LEU A 24 7.02 -5.16 3.10
N LEU A 25 5.79 -5.49 2.73
CA LEU A 25 5.46 -6.76 2.07
C LEU A 25 5.94 -6.80 0.61
N MET A 26 5.88 -5.66 -0.08
CA MET A 26 6.10 -5.59 -1.51
C MET A 26 7.54 -5.19 -1.86
N ARG A 27 8.23 -4.53 -0.92
CA ARG A 27 9.63 -4.16 -1.09
C ARG A 27 10.51 -5.43 -1.15
N PRO A 28 11.31 -5.61 -2.20
CA PRO A 28 12.36 -6.61 -2.18
C PRO A 28 13.33 -6.24 -1.05
N SER A 29 13.37 -7.06 0.00
CA SER A 29 14.20 -6.83 1.18
C SER A 29 15.50 -7.59 1.01
N ASP A 30 16.64 -6.93 1.16
CA ASP A 30 17.94 -7.58 1.00
C ASP A 30 18.20 -8.59 2.13
N PRO A 31 18.62 -9.83 1.81
CA PRO A 31 18.82 -10.36 0.47
C PRO A 31 17.49 -10.73 -0.21
N ALA A 32 17.21 -10.11 -1.36
CA ALA A 32 15.98 -10.40 -2.11
C ALA A 32 15.99 -11.83 -2.63
N THR A 33 14.89 -12.55 -2.46
CA THR A 33 14.77 -13.92 -3.00
C THR A 33 14.76 -13.87 -4.52
N GLN A 34 15.32 -14.89 -5.19
CA GLN A 34 15.36 -14.94 -6.67
C GLN A 34 13.97 -14.78 -7.30
N GLY A 35 12.91 -15.31 -6.66
CA GLY A 35 11.54 -15.12 -7.13
C GLY A 35 11.03 -13.67 -7.08
N GLN A 36 11.43 -12.88 -6.08
CA GLN A 36 11.09 -11.45 -6.02
C GLN A 36 11.82 -10.68 -7.12
N ILE A 37 13.09 -10.99 -7.36
CA ILE A 37 13.88 -10.38 -8.41
C ILE A 37 13.28 -10.69 -9.79
N ASP A 38 12.90 -11.94 -10.04
CA ASP A 38 12.28 -12.35 -11.30
C ASP A 38 10.90 -11.71 -11.52
N PHE A 39 10.11 -11.56 -10.46
CA PHE A 39 8.83 -10.84 -10.53
C PHE A 39 9.04 -9.40 -10.98
N TRP A 40 9.96 -8.68 -10.33
CA TRP A 40 10.23 -7.28 -10.64
C TRP A 40 10.90 -7.10 -12.02
N LYS A 41 11.81 -7.99 -12.41
CA LYS A 41 12.37 -8.01 -13.77
C LYS A 41 11.33 -8.27 -14.85
N LYS A 42 10.40 -9.20 -14.63
CA LYS A 42 9.29 -9.45 -15.56
C LYS A 42 8.35 -8.25 -15.63
N ALA A 43 8.02 -7.65 -14.50
CA ALA A 43 7.17 -6.47 -14.44
C ALA A 43 7.80 -5.27 -15.17
N ALA A 44 9.09 -5.01 -14.94
CA ALA A 44 9.85 -3.99 -15.68
C ALA A 44 9.90 -4.30 -17.19
N GLY A 45 10.17 -5.56 -17.55
CA GLY A 45 10.21 -6.02 -18.94
C GLY A 45 8.87 -5.89 -19.67
N LEU A 46 7.74 -6.09 -18.99
CA LEU A 46 6.40 -5.85 -19.56
C LEU A 46 6.16 -4.38 -19.90
N LEU A 47 6.78 -3.47 -19.18
CA LEU A 47 6.69 -2.03 -19.40
C LEU A 47 7.83 -1.47 -20.26
N GLY A 48 8.74 -2.34 -20.72
CA GLY A 48 9.89 -1.96 -21.55
C GLY A 48 11.00 -1.25 -20.77
N GLU A 49 10.97 -1.26 -19.43
CA GLU A 49 11.95 -0.59 -18.59
C GLU A 49 13.22 -1.41 -18.42
N ARG A 50 14.37 -0.78 -18.67
CA ARG A 50 15.70 -1.39 -18.47
C ARG A 50 16.25 -1.15 -17.07
N ASP A 51 15.79 -0.09 -16.40
CA ASP A 51 16.16 0.22 -15.02
C ASP A 51 15.17 -0.41 -14.04
N VAL A 52 15.48 -1.65 -13.63
CA VAL A 52 14.62 -2.44 -12.73
C VAL A 52 14.58 -1.81 -11.33
N GLU A 53 15.67 -1.23 -10.84
CA GLU A 53 15.71 -0.63 -9.50
C GLU A 53 14.88 0.65 -9.44
N GLY A 54 15.04 1.54 -10.44
CA GLY A 54 14.22 2.73 -10.58
C GLY A 54 12.73 2.39 -10.75
N PHE A 55 12.44 1.38 -11.58
CA PHE A 55 11.08 0.89 -11.79
C PHE A 55 10.44 0.38 -10.49
N VAL A 56 11.15 -0.45 -9.72
CA VAL A 56 10.68 -0.98 -8.43
C VAL A 56 10.32 0.15 -7.48
N GLY A 57 11.17 1.17 -7.38
CA GLY A 57 10.94 2.34 -6.52
C GLY A 57 9.64 3.09 -6.88
N ILE A 58 9.46 3.42 -8.17
CA ILE A 58 8.27 4.13 -8.65
C ILE A 58 7.02 3.26 -8.49
N ALA A 59 7.10 1.98 -8.86
CA ALA A 59 5.99 1.04 -8.77
C ALA A 59 5.54 0.85 -7.31
N LEU A 60 6.48 0.77 -6.37
CA LEU A 60 6.18 0.69 -4.93
C LEU A 60 5.43 1.95 -4.47
N LEU A 61 5.88 3.14 -4.86
CA LEU A 61 5.19 4.38 -4.49
C LEU A 61 3.76 4.39 -5.03
N VAL A 62 3.58 4.07 -6.31
CA VAL A 62 2.25 4.07 -6.96
C VAL A 62 1.31 3.06 -6.30
N VAL A 63 1.77 1.81 -6.11
CA VAL A 63 0.94 0.76 -5.50
C VAL A 63 0.62 1.09 -4.05
N CYS A 64 1.61 1.56 -3.27
CA CYS A 64 1.36 1.94 -1.88
C CYS A 64 0.36 3.10 -1.80
N THR A 65 0.44 4.12 -2.66
CA THR A 65 -0.54 5.22 -2.69
C THR A 65 -1.95 4.71 -3.02
N ILE A 66 -2.09 3.83 -4.02
CA ILE A 66 -3.39 3.27 -4.40
C ILE A 66 -3.96 2.43 -3.26
N VAL A 67 -3.18 1.50 -2.72
CA VAL A 67 -3.60 0.61 -1.63
C VAL A 67 -3.94 1.41 -0.38
N THR A 68 -3.15 2.42 -0.02
CA THR A 68 -3.47 3.31 1.10
C THR A 68 -4.75 4.08 0.86
N THR A 69 -4.99 4.61 -0.34
CA THR A 69 -6.21 5.37 -0.65
C THR A 69 -7.45 4.50 -0.55
N VAL A 70 -7.41 3.29 -1.15
CA VAL A 70 -8.53 2.34 -1.13
C VAL A 70 -8.71 1.76 0.27
N GLY A 71 -7.63 1.27 0.88
CA GLY A 71 -7.63 0.66 2.21
C GLY A 71 -8.09 1.63 3.29
N TYR A 72 -7.71 2.90 3.20
CA TYR A 72 -8.23 3.97 4.06
C TYR A 72 -9.76 4.08 3.97
N GLN A 73 -10.31 4.16 2.77
CA GLN A 73 -11.77 4.29 2.59
C GLN A 73 -12.52 3.08 3.13
N VAL A 74 -12.01 1.87 2.89
CA VAL A 74 -12.59 0.62 3.39
C VAL A 74 -12.54 0.58 4.91
N ALA A 75 -11.39 0.87 5.52
CA ALA A 75 -11.21 0.84 6.97
C ALA A 75 -12.12 1.86 7.67
N VAL A 76 -12.20 3.09 7.16
CA VAL A 76 -13.11 4.11 7.73
C VAL A 76 -14.57 3.66 7.63
N ARG A 77 -15.00 3.11 6.50
CA ARG A 77 -16.37 2.59 6.34
C ARG A 77 -16.67 1.43 7.29
N LEU A 78 -15.72 0.54 7.53
CA LEU A 78 -15.87 -0.56 8.48
C LEU A 78 -16.00 -0.05 9.92
N ILE A 79 -15.15 0.89 10.32
CA ILE A 79 -15.19 1.48 11.66
C ILE A 79 -16.51 2.23 11.87
N GLU A 80 -16.95 3.03 10.88
CA GLU A 80 -18.25 3.72 10.95
C GLU A 80 -19.42 2.74 11.05
N LYS A 81 -19.38 1.62 10.30
CA LYS A 81 -20.39 0.54 10.43
C LYS A 81 -20.40 -0.11 11.81
N MET A 82 -19.23 -0.34 12.41
CA MET A 82 -19.13 -0.93 13.76
C MET A 82 -19.61 0.02 14.85
N LEU A 83 -19.37 1.31 14.70
CA LEU A 83 -19.77 2.34 15.68
C LEU A 83 -21.25 2.70 15.65
N ASN A 84 -21.92 2.45 14.52
CA ASN A 84 -23.35 2.72 14.35
C ASN A 84 -24.22 1.46 14.55
N LYS A 85 -23.61 0.38 15.05
CA LYS A 85 -24.28 -0.85 15.48
C LYS A 85 -24.37 -0.86 17.01
#